data_AF-A0A3B9NN13-F1
#
_entry.id   AF-A0A3B9NN13-F1
#
_cell.length_a   1.000
_cell.length_b   1.000
_cell.length_c   1.000
_cell.angle_alpha   90.00
_cell.angle_beta   90.00
_cell.angle_gamma   90.00
#
_symmetry.space_group_name_H-M   'P 1'
#
loop_
_entity.id
_entity.type
_entity.pdbx_description
1 polymer ?
#
loop_
_entity_poly.entity_id
_entity_poly.type
_entity_poly.pdbx_seq_one_letter_code
_entity_poly.pdbx_strand_id
1 'polypeptide(L)'
;SPPSRFSQLVLENPDLDLQGLNKQLAIPKHWLELASMTRTWAAAFCQVTTLSADAILAVLERGDARRKPERFAQSVHISCQSLIIDSAEQTQILGLWQRLVQETAKVSLPETASGLSGQDIKAMIRAEQLRRIEATCDRN
;
A
#
# COMPACT_ATOMS: atom_id res chain seq x y z
N SER A 1 14.44 11.30 2.86
CA SER A 1 14.51 12.48 1.96
C SER A 1 13.53 13.56 2.43
N PRO A 2 13.54 14.79 1.89
CA PRO A 2 12.57 15.81 2.27
C PRO A 2 11.09 15.38 2.15
N PRO A 3 10.62 14.68 1.08
CA PRO A 3 9.27 14.12 1.03
C PRO A 3 8.94 13.16 2.18
N SER A 4 9.90 12.30 2.58
CA SER A 4 9.70 11.34 3.66
C SER A 4 9.54 12.03 5.01
N ARG A 5 10.38 13.04 5.29
CA ARG A 5 10.29 13.82 6.54
C ARG A 5 8.96 14.58 6.61
N PHE A 6 8.52 15.16 5.50
CA PHE A 6 7.20 15.80 5.44
C PHE A 6 6.07 14.80 5.71
N SER A 7 6.13 13.61 5.12
CA SER A 7 5.11 12.58 5.32
C SER A 7 5.10 12.04 6.75
N GLN A 8 6.27 11.91 7.38
CA GLN A 8 6.41 11.58 8.79
C GLN A 8 5.77 12.65 9.68
N LEU A 9 6.07 13.94 9.44
CA LEU A 9 5.46 15.05 10.18
C LEU A 9 3.93 15.02 10.10
N VAL A 10 3.38 14.74 8.92
CA VAL A 10 1.92 14.64 8.69
C VAL A 10 1.32 13.43 9.40
N LEU A 11 2.06 12.33 9.50
CA LEU A 11 1.63 11.14 10.23
C LEU A 11 1.60 11.40 11.74
N GLU A 12 2.60 12.10 12.27
CA GLU A 12 2.71 12.48 13.69
C GLU A 12 1.70 13.57 14.10
N ASN A 13 1.14 14.31 13.13
CA ASN A 13 0.19 15.40 13.35
C ASN A 13 -1.10 15.15 12.55
N PRO A 14 -1.99 14.24 13.00
CA PRO A 14 -3.16 13.82 12.23
C PRO A 14 -4.14 14.96 11.93
N ASP A 15 -4.21 15.95 12.82
CA ASP A 15 -5.09 17.13 12.71
C ASP A 15 -4.56 18.20 11.75
N LEU A 16 -3.40 17.98 11.13
CA LEU A 16 -2.79 18.96 10.23
C LEU A 16 -3.64 19.11 8.95
N ASP A 17 -4.11 20.34 8.72
CA ASP A 17 -4.81 20.72 7.49
C ASP A 17 -3.83 20.79 6.31
N LEU A 18 -3.68 19.66 5.62
CA LEU A 18 -2.84 19.55 4.43
C LEU A 18 -3.27 20.49 3.30
N GLN A 19 -4.56 20.79 3.17
CA GLN A 19 -5.04 21.66 2.11
C GLN A 19 -4.69 23.11 2.41
N GLY A 20 -4.92 23.55 3.65
CA GLY A 20 -4.50 24.85 4.15
C GLY A 20 -2.99 25.03 4.03
N LEU A 21 -2.21 24.04 4.46
CA LEU A 21 -0.75 24.10 4.38
C LEU A 21 -0.25 24.19 2.93
N ASN A 22 -0.85 23.42 2.02
CA ASN A 22 -0.49 23.49 0.60
C ASN A 22 -0.77 24.86 -0.02
N LYS A 23 -1.88 25.52 0.36
CA LYS A 23 -2.20 26.87 -0.12
C LYS A 23 -1.17 27.91 0.32
N GLN A 24 -0.57 27.72 1.49
CA GLN A 24 0.43 28.66 2.04
C GLN A 24 1.84 28.40 1.51
N LEU A 25 2.22 27.13 1.37
CA LEU A 25 3.62 26.74 1.13
C LEU A 25 3.90 26.23 -0.29
N ALA A 26 2.88 26.13 -1.14
CA ALA A 26 2.99 25.60 -2.51
C ALA A 26 3.75 24.25 -2.54
N ILE A 27 3.26 23.28 -1.76
CA ILE A 27 3.94 22.00 -1.54
C ILE A 27 3.93 21.19 -2.86
N PRO A 28 5.07 20.59 -3.25
CA PRO A 28 5.10 19.75 -4.44
C PRO A 28 4.07 18.61 -4.37
N LYS A 29 3.32 18.41 -5.46
CA LYS A 29 2.23 17.42 -5.53
C LYS A 29 2.66 16.03 -5.05
N HIS A 30 3.86 15.58 -5.41
CA HIS A 30 4.36 14.25 -5.04
C HIS A 30 4.59 14.09 -3.52
N TRP A 31 4.81 15.18 -2.78
CA TRP A 31 4.92 15.15 -1.31
C TRP A 31 3.54 14.96 -0.69
N LEU A 32 2.54 15.70 -1.20
CA LEU A 32 1.16 15.58 -0.74
C LEU A 32 0.60 14.18 -1.02
N GLU A 33 0.90 13.62 -2.19
CA GLU A 33 0.49 12.25 -2.54
C GLU A 33 1.11 11.20 -1.60
N LEU A 34 2.40 11.33 -1.27
CA LEU A 34 3.08 10.45 -0.33
C LEU A 34 2.53 10.60 1.11
N ALA A 35 2.38 11.84 1.58
CA ALA A 35 1.89 12.13 2.92
C ALA A 35 0.43 11.68 3.11
N SER A 36 -0.42 11.93 2.11
CA SER A 36 -1.82 11.49 2.11
C SER A 36 -1.93 9.96 2.15
N MET A 37 -1.14 9.25 1.34
CA MET A 37 -1.10 7.79 1.35
C MET A 37 -0.63 7.24 2.70
N THR A 38 0.48 7.77 3.21
CA THR A 38 1.07 7.40 4.51
C THR A 38 0.02 7.58 5.61
N ARG A 39 -0.58 8.77 5.73
CA ARG A 39 -1.60 9.04 6.77
C ARG A 39 -2.84 8.17 6.64
N THR A 40 -3.31 7.91 5.42
CA THR A 40 -4.54 7.14 5.19
C THR A 40 -4.39 5.66 5.57
N TRP A 41 -3.20 5.09 5.32
CA TRP A 41 -3.01 3.64 5.38
C TRP A 41 -2.01 3.19 6.44
N ALA A 42 -1.42 4.09 7.23
CA ALA A 42 -0.38 3.76 8.20
C ALA A 42 -0.75 2.59 9.13
N ALA A 43 -1.96 2.59 9.68
CA ALA A 43 -2.44 1.50 10.53
C ALA A 43 -2.47 0.17 9.77
N ALA A 44 -3.05 0.15 8.56
CA ALA A 44 -3.12 -1.05 7.72
C ALA A 44 -1.72 -1.54 7.31
N PHE A 45 -0.79 -0.64 7.01
CA PHE A 45 0.58 -1.00 6.70
C PHE A 45 1.26 -1.72 7.88
N CYS A 46 1.10 -1.20 9.09
CA CYS A 46 1.71 -1.76 10.29
C CYS A 46 1.03 -3.07 10.75
N GLN A 47 -0.23 -3.29 10.40
CA GLN A 47 -1.04 -4.42 10.87
C GLN A 47 -1.23 -5.53 9.83
N VAL A 48 -0.41 -5.56 8.78
CA VAL A 48 -0.58 -6.46 7.62
C VAL A 48 -0.73 -7.94 7.99
N THR A 49 -0.11 -8.41 9.08
CA THR A 49 -0.19 -9.80 9.58
C THR A 49 -1.57 -10.15 10.17
N THR A 50 -2.40 -9.14 10.44
CA THR A 50 -3.74 -9.30 11.02
C THR A 50 -4.86 -8.94 10.04
N LEU A 51 -4.52 -8.43 8.85
CA LEU A 51 -5.48 -8.05 7.83
C LEU A 51 -6.00 -9.27 7.08
N SER A 52 -7.28 -9.24 6.70
CA SER A 52 -7.82 -10.20 5.74
C SER A 52 -7.26 -9.97 4.33
N ALA A 53 -7.32 -11.01 3.48
CA ALA A 53 -6.86 -10.91 2.09
C ALA A 53 -7.57 -9.78 1.32
N ASP A 54 -8.87 -9.60 1.52
CA ASP A 54 -9.64 -8.50 0.93
C ASP A 54 -9.16 -7.11 1.39
N ALA A 55 -8.83 -6.96 2.68
CA ALA A 55 -8.31 -5.71 3.21
C ALA A 55 -6.92 -5.40 2.63
N ILE A 56 -6.05 -6.41 2.54
CA ILE A 56 -4.74 -6.28 1.89
C ILE A 56 -4.90 -5.88 0.42
N LEU A 57 -5.79 -6.54 -0.33
CA LEU A 57 -6.05 -6.21 -1.72
C LEU A 57 -6.55 -4.78 -1.87
N ALA A 58 -7.46 -4.33 -1.01
CA ALA A 58 -7.96 -2.96 -1.02
C ALA A 58 -6.84 -1.93 -0.78
N VAL A 59 -5.90 -2.22 0.11
CA VAL A 59 -4.72 -1.37 0.36
C VAL A 59 -3.83 -1.33 -0.90
N LEU A 60 -3.56 -2.46 -1.54
CA LEU A 60 -2.74 -2.52 -2.76
C LEU A 60 -3.38 -1.74 -3.93
N GLU A 61 -4.69 -1.89 -4.12
CA GLU A 61 -5.45 -1.22 -5.19
C GLU A 61 -5.54 0.29 -4.94
N ARG A 62 -5.98 0.70 -3.74
CA ARG A 62 -6.17 2.12 -3.40
C ARG A 62 -4.85 2.86 -3.17
N GLY A 63 -3.82 2.14 -2.74
CA GLY A 63 -2.44 2.62 -2.65
C GLY A 63 -1.74 2.69 -4.02
N ASP A 64 -2.37 2.22 -5.09
CA ASP A 64 -1.82 2.18 -6.44
C ASP A 64 -0.48 1.43 -6.53
N ALA A 65 -0.33 0.37 -5.72
CA ALA A 65 0.94 -0.31 -5.49
C ALA A 65 1.53 -0.92 -6.76
N ARG A 66 0.69 -1.33 -7.71
CA ARG A 66 1.13 -1.89 -9.00
C ARG A 66 1.74 -0.84 -9.93
N ARG A 67 1.14 0.35 -10.05
CA ARG A 67 1.62 1.40 -10.97
C ARG A 67 2.68 2.28 -10.34
N LYS A 68 2.69 2.39 -9.00
CA LYS A 68 3.60 3.25 -8.25
C LYS A 68 4.22 2.50 -7.05
N PRO A 69 4.93 1.38 -7.31
CA PRO A 69 5.45 0.51 -6.26
C PRO A 69 6.43 1.22 -5.32
N GLU A 70 7.26 2.13 -5.84
CA GLU A 70 8.23 2.87 -5.03
C GLU A 70 7.55 3.80 -4.01
N ARG A 71 6.50 4.52 -4.43
CA ARG A 71 5.75 5.41 -3.52
C ARG A 71 4.99 4.62 -2.47
N PHE A 72 4.43 3.46 -2.85
CA PHE A 72 3.78 2.56 -1.94
C PHE A 72 4.78 2.04 -0.89
N ALA A 73 5.91 1.48 -1.34
CA ALA A 73 6.97 0.98 -0.47
C ALA A 73 7.51 2.08 0.46
N GLN A 74 7.67 3.30 -0.05
CA GLN A 74 8.09 4.44 0.76
C GLN A 74 7.07 4.79 1.86
N SER A 75 5.77 4.71 1.57
CA SER A 75 4.71 4.96 2.56
C SER A 75 4.66 3.88 3.64
N VAL A 76 4.82 2.60 3.24
CA VAL A 76 4.93 1.48 4.18
C VAL A 76 6.14 1.69 5.09
N HIS A 77 7.30 2.02 4.51
CA HIS A 77 8.52 2.26 5.27
C HIS A 77 8.40 3.39 6.28
N ILE A 78 7.88 4.54 5.88
CA ILE A 78 7.67 5.68 6.77
C ILE A 78 6.71 5.30 7.92
N SER A 79 5.63 4.61 7.60
CA SER A 79 4.64 4.19 8.62
C SER A 79 5.25 3.23 9.63
N CYS A 80 5.96 2.19 9.17
CA CYS A 80 6.59 1.21 10.06
C CYS A 80 7.70 1.84 10.90
N GLN A 81 8.55 2.68 10.30
CA GLN A 81 9.62 3.37 11.01
C GLN A 81 9.09 4.29 12.12
N SER A 82 7.89 4.87 11.92
CA SER A 82 7.30 5.82 12.88
C SER A 82 6.47 5.14 13.97
N LEU A 83 5.86 3.98 13.68
CA LEU A 83 4.83 3.37 14.53
C LEU A 83 5.22 2.02 15.14
N ILE A 84 6.18 1.31 14.56
CA ILE A 84 6.65 0.03 15.07
C ILE A 84 8.00 0.24 15.76
N ILE A 85 8.13 -0.18 17.02
CA ILE A 85 9.38 -0.02 17.78
C ILE A 85 10.35 -1.18 17.49
N ASP A 86 9.82 -2.39 17.34
CA ASP A 86 10.61 -3.61 17.15
C ASP A 86 11.17 -3.70 15.71
N SER A 87 12.50 -3.79 15.57
CA SER A 87 13.17 -3.81 14.27
C SER A 87 12.97 -5.12 13.51
N ALA A 88 12.76 -6.24 14.21
CA ALA A 88 12.45 -7.51 13.58
C ALA A 88 11.02 -7.49 13.02
N GLU A 89 10.07 -6.96 13.79
CA GLU A 89 8.69 -6.74 13.34
C GLU A 89 8.64 -5.79 12.13
N GLN A 90 9.36 -4.67 12.16
CA GLN A 90 9.50 -3.78 11.00
C GLN A 90 10.00 -4.54 9.77
N THR A 91 11.06 -5.34 9.92
CA THR A 91 11.65 -6.10 8.81
C THR A 91 10.66 -7.10 8.23
N GLN A 92 9.91 -7.80 9.09
CA GLN A 92 8.88 -8.75 8.68
C GLN A 92 7.76 -8.06 7.89
N ILE A 93 7.22 -6.94 8.41
CA ILE A 93 6.15 -6.17 7.77
C ILE A 93 6.60 -5.66 6.40
N LEU A 94 7.78 -5.05 6.33
CA LEU A 94 8.34 -4.52 5.08
C LEU A 94 8.54 -5.64 4.04
N GLY A 95 9.09 -6.77 4.45
CA GLY A 95 9.28 -7.94 3.59
C GLY A 95 7.97 -8.58 3.14
N LEU A 96 6.92 -8.56 3.97
CA LEU A 96 5.60 -9.05 3.59
C LEU A 96 4.96 -8.15 2.52
N TRP A 97 4.92 -6.83 2.73
CA TRP A 97 4.37 -5.91 1.74
C TRP A 97 5.10 -5.99 0.40
N GLN A 98 6.43 -6.08 0.42
CA GLN A 98 7.21 -6.24 -0.80
C GLN A 98 6.80 -7.49 -1.60
N ARG A 99 6.65 -8.64 -0.92
CA ARG A 99 6.19 -9.88 -1.56
C ARG A 99 4.76 -9.77 -2.06
N LEU A 100 3.84 -9.19 -1.28
CA LEU A 100 2.45 -9.01 -1.67
C LEU A 100 2.32 -8.18 -2.95
N VAL A 101 3.08 -7.07 -3.06
CA VAL A 101 3.13 -6.25 -4.28
C VAL A 101 3.65 -7.06 -5.46
N GLN A 102 4.73 -7.83 -5.27
CA GLN A 102 5.33 -8.64 -6.35
C GLN A 102 4.40 -9.77 -6.81
N GLU A 103 3.77 -10.51 -5.89
CA GLU A 103 2.90 -11.63 -6.23
C GLU A 103 1.61 -11.19 -6.89
N THR A 104 0.98 -10.12 -6.40
CA THR A 104 -0.25 -9.60 -7.00
C THR A 104 -0.02 -8.94 -8.36
N ALA A 105 1.19 -8.41 -8.61
CA ALA A 105 1.55 -7.86 -9.93
C ALA A 105 1.71 -8.93 -11.02
N LYS A 106 1.95 -10.20 -10.66
CA LYS A 106 2.05 -11.33 -11.60
C LYS A 106 0.69 -11.77 -12.16
N VAL A 107 -0.42 -11.29 -11.59
CA VAL A 107 -1.75 -11.65 -12.08
C VAL A 107 -2.00 -10.98 -13.43
N SER A 108 -2.04 -11.81 -14.47
CA SER A 108 -2.36 -11.44 -15.84
C SER A 108 -3.74 -11.95 -16.24
N LEU A 109 -4.25 -11.42 -17.35
CA LEU A 109 -5.43 -11.98 -18.00
C LEU A 109 -5.17 -13.45 -18.37
N PRO A 110 -6.08 -14.39 -18.05
CA PRO A 110 -5.97 -15.75 -18.51
C PRO A 110 -6.16 -15.82 -20.02
N GLU A 111 -5.41 -16.69 -20.70
CA GLU A 111 -5.52 -16.89 -22.16
C GLU A 111 -6.92 -17.38 -22.58
N THR A 112 -7.63 -18.04 -21.66
CA THR A 112 -9.02 -18.49 -21.81
C THR A 112 -10.05 -17.38 -21.66
N ALA A 113 -9.64 -16.11 -21.49
CA ALA A 113 -10.57 -14.98 -21.35
C ALA A 113 -11.35 -14.63 -22.62
N SER A 114 -11.04 -15.27 -23.75
CA SER A 114 -11.77 -15.06 -25.00
C SER A 114 -13.24 -15.46 -24.85
N GLY A 115 -14.15 -14.51 -25.10
CA GLY A 115 -15.59 -14.72 -24.99
C GLY A 115 -16.20 -14.48 -23.61
N LEU A 116 -15.39 -14.18 -22.57
CA LEU A 116 -15.90 -13.78 -21.26
C LEU A 116 -16.33 -12.32 -21.23
N SER A 117 -17.32 -12.01 -20.38
CA SER A 117 -17.70 -10.62 -20.14
C SER A 117 -16.59 -9.88 -19.38
N GLY A 118 -16.55 -8.55 -19.52
CA GLY A 118 -15.60 -7.72 -18.76
C GLY A 118 -15.79 -7.81 -17.24
N GLN A 119 -16.97 -8.20 -16.75
CA GLN A 119 -17.21 -8.43 -15.31
C GLN A 119 -16.61 -9.76 -14.85
N ASP A 120 -16.77 -10.82 -15.64
CA ASP A 120 -16.21 -12.14 -15.33
C ASP A 120 -14.70 -12.10 -15.29
N ILE A 121 -14.08 -11.39 -16.25
CA ILE A 121 -12.64 -11.16 -16.29
C ILE A 121 -12.16 -10.46 -15.00
N LYS A 122 -12.87 -9.41 -14.55
CA LYS A 122 -12.52 -8.71 -13.31
C LYS A 122 -12.65 -9.60 -12.08
N ALA A 123 -13.71 -10.42 -12.02
CA ALA A 123 -13.92 -11.35 -10.92
C ALA A 123 -12.81 -12.41 -10.87
N MET A 124 -12.40 -12.96 -12.03
CA MET A 124 -11.30 -13.91 -12.12
C MET A 124 -9.95 -13.30 -11.67
N ILE A 125 -9.63 -12.10 -12.15
CA ILE A 125 -8.41 -11.40 -11.73
C ILE A 125 -8.41 -11.18 -10.22
N ARG A 126 -9.53 -10.70 -9.67
CA ARG A 126 -9.67 -10.49 -8.23
C ARG A 126 -9.50 -11.79 -7.44
N ALA A 127 -10.15 -12.87 -7.85
CA ALA A 127 -10.05 -14.17 -7.18
C ALA A 127 -8.60 -14.67 -7.17
N GLU A 128 -7.88 -14.55 -8.28
CA GLU A 128 -6.47 -14.94 -8.37
C GLU A 128 -5.56 -14.04 -7.51
N GLN A 129 -5.85 -12.74 -7.42
CA GLN A 129 -5.13 -11.84 -6.51
C GLN A 129 -5.32 -12.23 -5.05
N LEU A 130 -6.57 -12.50 -4.63
CA LEU A 130 -6.88 -12.93 -3.26
C LEU A 130 -6.16 -14.25 -2.92
N ARG A 131 -6.25 -15.24 -3.81
CA ARG A 131 -5.55 -16.53 -3.64
C ARG A 131 -4.04 -16.37 -3.46
N ARG A 132 -3.42 -15.44 -4.19
CA ARG A 132 -1.98 -15.14 -4.05
C ARG A 132 -1.65 -14.40 -2.77
N ILE A 133 -2.52 -13.51 -2.31
CA ILE A 133 -2.36 -12.82 -1.03
C ILE A 133 -2.37 -13.84 0.12
N GLU A 134 -3.38 -14.71 0.16
CA GLU A 134 -3.48 -15.79 1.15
C GLU A 134 -2.22 -16.66 1.15
N ALA A 135 -1.82 -17.18 -0.03
CA ALA A 135 -0.63 -18.00 -0.16
C ALA A 135 0.69 -17.27 0.23
N THR A 136 0.71 -15.94 0.16
CA THR A 136 1.88 -15.13 0.58
C THR A 136 1.90 -14.95 2.09
N CYS A 137 0.73 -14.75 2.71
CA CYS A 137 0.60 -14.62 4.16
C CYS A 137 0.87 -15.95 4.89
N ASP A 138 0.46 -17.09 4.33
CA ASP A 138 0.67 -18.42 4.94
C ASP A 138 2.14 -18.87 4.97
N ARG A 139 3.00 -18.28 4.12
CA ARG A 139 4.42 -18.62 4.01
C ARG A 139 5.31 -17.76 4.90
N ASN A 140 4.71 -17.06 5.86
CA ASN A 140 5.32 -15.95 6.57
C ASN A 140 5.25 -16.11 8.08
#